data_AF-A0A7X5BQR2-F1
#
_entry.id   AF-A0A7X5BQR2-F1
#
_cell.length_a   1.000
_cell.length_b   1.000
_cell.length_c   1.000
_cell.angle_alpha   90.00
_cell.angle_beta   90.00
_cell.angle_gamma   90.00
#
_symmetry.space_group_name_H-M   'P 1'
#
loop_
_entity.id
_entity.type
_entity.pdbx_description
1 polymer ?
#
loop_
_entity_poly.entity_id
_entity_poly.type
_entity_poly.pdbx_seq_one_letter_code
_entity_poly.pdbx_strand_id
1 'polypeptide(L)'
;MLLSKNDFLPRAEATLARLDGALRDALSHQGTPLVTTLGRAFPKDAPLQPAALAKALCPGPVSHVGLAAVVMRELLEPVDAVLDASLSKATVVTGNAKAPGSLLVTCPLLVLGDLEVDGFLDDCGPDSTIVVLGRCVAKGLRTSGNFLVLGDLVVRDVIQGVYNDESLIVAGNLETRFLDENDHEVACYGELRTEHRFENGRSGEEAASWASAFLVPGLCDIDLGEIDHGEIFERIRRNEPVFTETEKHP
;
A
#
# COMPACT_ATOMS: atom_id res chain seq x y z
N MET A 1 -6.93 23.15 4.28
CA MET A 1 -5.82 23.97 4.80
C MET A 1 -4.69 23.96 3.76
N LEU A 2 -4.00 25.08 3.59
CA LEU A 2 -2.96 25.24 2.58
C LEU A 2 -1.56 25.02 3.19
N LEU A 3 -0.66 24.37 2.45
CA LEU A 3 0.73 24.14 2.87
C LEU A 3 1.59 25.32 2.38
N SER A 4 2.25 25.99 3.32
CA SER A 4 3.24 27.04 3.05
C SER A 4 4.63 26.43 2.99
N LYS A 5 5.41 26.75 1.94
CA LYS A 5 6.79 26.27 1.79
C LYS A 5 7.67 26.65 2.99
N ASN A 6 7.47 27.86 3.52
CA ASN A 6 8.26 28.41 4.62
C ASN A 6 8.01 27.68 5.95
N ASP A 7 6.84 27.09 6.13
CA ASP A 7 6.51 26.30 7.32
C ASP A 7 6.80 24.81 7.11
N PHE A 8 6.58 24.32 5.88
CA PHE A 8 6.70 22.91 5.53
C PHE A 8 8.15 22.42 5.51
N LEU A 9 9.09 23.17 4.92
CA LEU A 9 10.48 22.70 4.78
C LEU A 9 11.24 22.63 6.11
N PRO A 10 11.20 23.65 7.00
CA PRO A 10 11.83 23.54 8.31
C PRO A 10 11.22 22.40 9.14
N ARG A 11 9.91 22.18 9.01
CA ARG A 11 9.24 21.04 9.63
C ARG A 11 9.77 19.72 9.07
N ALA A 12 9.93 19.61 7.76
CA ALA A 12 10.49 18.41 7.11
C ALA A 12 11.91 18.10 7.56
N GLU A 13 12.78 19.10 7.73
CA GLU A 13 14.12 18.91 8.29
C GLU A 13 14.06 18.38 9.74
N ALA A 14 13.24 19.00 10.58
CA ALA A 14 13.07 18.59 11.97
C ALA A 14 12.43 17.19 12.11
N THR A 15 11.51 16.83 11.22
CA THR A 15 10.92 15.48 11.15
C THR A 15 11.96 14.46 10.72
N LEU A 16 12.68 14.72 9.62
CA LEU A 16 13.71 13.80 9.10
C LEU A 16 14.82 13.54 10.13
N ALA A 17 15.24 14.55 10.89
CA ALA A 17 16.24 14.41 11.95
C ALA A 17 15.78 13.53 13.14
N ARG A 18 14.47 13.38 13.33
CA ARG A 18 13.86 12.58 14.42
C ARG A 18 13.46 11.18 13.99
N LEU A 19 13.46 10.87 12.69
CA LEU A 19 13.14 9.53 12.21
C LEU A 19 14.23 8.54 12.63
N ASP A 20 13.80 7.44 13.23
CA ASP A 20 14.64 6.34 13.68
C ASP A 20 13.96 4.97 13.46
N GLY A 21 14.73 3.90 13.68
CA GLY A 21 14.28 2.51 13.61
C GLY A 21 13.56 2.14 12.31
N ALA A 22 12.57 1.26 12.44
CA ALA A 22 11.82 0.71 11.31
C ALA A 22 11.12 1.79 10.46
N LEU A 23 10.67 2.90 11.07
CA LEU A 23 10.07 4.01 10.33
C LEU A 23 11.07 4.68 9.40
N ARG A 24 12.29 4.94 9.89
CA ARG A 24 13.37 5.51 9.07
C ARG A 24 13.78 4.56 7.96
N ASP A 25 13.92 3.28 8.28
CA ASP A 25 14.40 2.28 7.34
C ASP A 25 13.37 2.06 6.21
N ALA A 26 12.08 1.93 6.54
CA ALA A 26 11.00 1.85 5.56
C ALA A 26 10.91 3.10 4.68
N LEU A 27 10.97 4.30 5.27
CA LEU A 27 10.99 5.56 4.52
C LEU A 27 12.25 5.74 3.66
N SER A 28 13.32 4.98 3.92
CA SER A 28 14.57 5.07 3.18
C SER A 28 14.79 3.91 2.21
N HIS A 29 13.81 3.00 2.07
CA HIS A 29 13.93 1.77 1.30
C HIS A 29 14.35 2.03 -0.16
N GLN A 30 13.65 2.95 -0.84
CA GLN A 30 13.98 3.38 -2.21
C GLN A 30 14.96 4.57 -2.25
N GLY A 31 15.76 4.73 -1.20
CA GLY A 31 16.71 5.84 -1.03
C GLY A 31 16.29 6.84 0.03
N THR A 32 17.25 7.63 0.50
CA THR A 32 17.03 8.57 1.61
C THR A 32 16.10 9.73 1.22
N PRO A 33 15.07 10.04 2.03
CA PRO A 33 14.23 11.22 1.80
C PRO A 33 15.04 12.52 1.78
N LEU A 34 14.79 13.39 0.79
CA LEU A 34 15.48 14.67 0.63
C LEU A 34 14.50 15.84 0.73
N VAL A 35 14.72 16.74 1.70
CA VAL A 35 13.92 17.97 1.85
C VAL A 35 14.04 18.88 0.62
N THR A 36 15.18 18.85 -0.07
CA THR A 36 15.39 19.61 -1.31
C THR A 36 14.45 19.14 -2.43
N THR A 37 14.11 17.85 -2.51
CA THR A 37 13.10 17.34 -3.45
C THR A 37 11.73 17.89 -3.11
N LEU A 38 11.33 17.87 -1.83
CA LEU A 38 10.08 18.47 -1.37
C LEU A 38 10.01 19.96 -1.74
N GLY A 39 11.10 20.70 -1.55
CA GLY A 39 11.18 22.12 -1.86
C GLY A 39 11.02 22.46 -3.36
N ARG A 40 11.32 21.53 -4.26
CA ARG A 40 11.11 21.69 -5.72
C ARG A 40 9.66 21.47 -6.13
N ALA A 41 8.88 20.72 -5.36
CA ALA A 41 7.46 20.48 -5.61
C ALA A 41 6.59 21.71 -5.29
N PHE A 42 7.07 22.61 -4.43
CA PHE A 42 6.39 23.87 -4.16
C PHE A 42 6.61 24.89 -5.29
N PRO A 43 5.54 25.58 -5.75
CA PRO A 43 5.71 26.74 -6.65
C PRO A 43 6.49 27.86 -5.93
N LYS A 44 7.17 28.71 -6.71
CA LYS A 44 8.15 29.69 -6.19
C LYS A 44 7.64 30.56 -5.04
N ASP A 45 6.37 30.99 -5.08
CA ASP A 45 5.82 31.96 -4.12
C ASP A 45 4.33 31.72 -3.82
N ALA A 46 3.86 30.46 -3.86
CA ALA A 46 2.46 30.14 -3.59
C ALA A 46 2.30 28.95 -2.65
N PRO A 47 1.30 28.98 -1.76
CA PRO A 47 0.95 27.81 -0.98
C PRO A 47 0.34 26.73 -1.89
N LEU A 48 0.40 25.49 -1.43
CA LEU A 48 -0.03 24.32 -2.18
C LEU A 48 -1.10 23.54 -1.40
N GLN A 49 -2.10 23.01 -2.08
CA GLN A 49 -3.02 22.06 -1.46
C GLN A 49 -2.29 20.72 -1.21
N PRO A 50 -2.57 19.99 -0.11
CA PRO A 50 -1.94 18.69 0.15
C PRO A 50 -2.01 17.72 -1.04
N ALA A 51 -3.18 17.60 -1.66
CA ALA A 51 -3.36 16.78 -2.87
C ALA A 51 -2.51 17.24 -4.07
N ALA A 52 -2.28 18.55 -4.20
CA ALA A 52 -1.41 19.08 -5.24
C ALA A 52 0.08 18.79 -4.95
N LEU A 53 0.47 18.72 -3.66
CA LEU A 53 1.81 18.28 -3.28
C LEU A 53 2.00 16.78 -3.56
N ALA A 54 1.04 15.95 -3.17
CA ALA A 54 1.06 14.52 -3.47
C ALA A 54 1.19 14.28 -4.99
N LYS A 55 0.37 14.97 -5.78
CA LYS A 55 0.44 14.91 -7.25
C LYS A 55 1.79 15.36 -7.80
N ALA A 56 2.42 16.38 -7.23
CA ALA A 56 3.71 16.89 -7.70
C ALA A 56 4.89 15.96 -7.36
N LEU A 57 4.72 15.06 -6.40
CA LEU A 57 5.75 14.10 -5.98
C LEU A 57 5.60 12.73 -6.68
N CYS A 58 4.48 12.48 -7.36
CA CYS A 58 4.17 11.20 -8.00
C CYS A 58 4.12 11.31 -9.54
N PRO A 59 4.55 10.27 -10.29
CA PRO A 59 5.31 9.12 -9.78
C PRO A 59 6.71 9.56 -9.34
N GLY A 60 7.22 8.96 -8.28
CA GLY A 60 8.50 9.30 -7.69
C GLY A 60 8.81 8.41 -6.49
N PRO A 61 10.06 8.40 -5.99
CA PRO A 61 10.45 7.52 -4.90
C PRO A 61 9.53 7.69 -3.70
N VAL A 62 8.99 6.58 -3.20
CA VAL A 62 8.02 6.60 -2.11
C VAL A 62 8.60 7.25 -0.84
N SER A 63 9.93 7.22 -0.69
CA SER A 63 10.68 7.92 0.35
C SER A 63 10.32 9.40 0.48
N HIS A 64 10.15 10.11 -0.65
CA HIS A 64 9.82 11.53 -0.66
C HIS A 64 8.34 11.77 -0.34
N VAL A 65 7.46 10.94 -0.90
CA VAL A 65 6.01 11.00 -0.67
C VAL A 65 5.69 10.68 0.80
N GLY A 66 6.34 9.66 1.36
CA GLY A 66 6.23 9.27 2.76
C GLY A 66 6.69 10.36 3.72
N LEU A 67 7.86 10.98 3.49
CA LEU A 67 8.30 12.12 4.32
C LEU A 67 7.30 13.28 4.24
N ALA A 68 6.81 13.61 3.04
CA ALA A 68 5.79 14.64 2.88
C ALA A 68 4.51 14.32 3.68
N ALA A 69 4.04 13.06 3.65
CA ALA A 69 2.88 12.62 4.41
C ALA A 69 3.10 12.78 5.93
N VAL A 70 4.25 12.34 6.47
CA VAL A 70 4.56 12.50 7.90
C VAL A 70 4.55 13.98 8.31
N VAL A 71 5.13 14.86 7.49
CA VAL A 71 5.13 16.31 7.73
C VAL A 71 3.72 16.88 7.67
N MET A 72 2.88 16.45 6.72
CA MET A 72 1.48 16.85 6.65
C MET A 72 0.72 16.45 7.92
N ARG A 73 0.97 15.27 8.48
CA ARG A 73 0.33 14.82 9.73
C ARG A 73 0.65 15.74 10.91
N GLU A 74 1.84 16.31 10.96
CA GLU A 74 2.23 17.25 12.02
C GLU A 74 1.65 18.66 11.86
N LEU A 75 1.24 19.03 10.64
CA LEU A 75 0.82 20.39 10.31
C LEU A 75 -0.69 20.55 10.14
N LEU A 76 -1.39 19.47 9.79
CA LEU A 76 -2.81 19.51 9.41
C LEU A 76 -3.69 18.95 10.54
N GLU A 77 -4.86 19.54 10.72
CA GLU A 77 -5.88 18.98 11.60
C GLU A 77 -6.42 17.66 11.01
N PRO A 78 -6.57 16.61 11.85
CA PRO A 78 -7.07 15.33 11.39
C PRO A 78 -8.56 15.43 11.06
N VAL A 79 -8.93 14.98 9.87
CA VAL A 79 -10.30 14.87 9.40
C VAL A 79 -10.47 13.51 8.74
N ASP A 80 -11.33 12.70 9.35
CA ASP A 80 -11.66 11.37 8.83
C ASP A 80 -12.52 11.47 7.57
N ALA A 81 -12.39 10.49 6.68
CA ALA A 81 -13.14 10.45 5.43
C ALA A 81 -13.66 9.04 5.11
N VAL A 82 -14.82 9.00 4.46
CA VAL A 82 -15.29 7.81 3.75
C VAL A 82 -14.92 7.99 2.28
N LEU A 83 -14.20 7.02 1.73
CA LEU A 83 -13.73 7.03 0.35
C LEU A 83 -14.78 6.43 -0.58
N ASP A 84 -14.88 7.00 -1.78
CA ASP A 84 -15.63 6.40 -2.89
C ASP A 84 -14.94 5.09 -3.33
N ALA A 85 -15.70 4.21 -4.01
CA ALA A 85 -15.20 2.91 -4.48
C ALA A 85 -14.06 3.03 -5.53
N SER A 86 -13.88 4.20 -6.14
CA SER A 86 -12.79 4.46 -7.08
C SER A 86 -12.26 5.87 -6.93
N LEU A 87 -10.93 5.99 -6.87
CA LEU A 87 -10.21 7.26 -6.82
C LEU A 87 -9.36 7.42 -8.08
N SER A 88 -9.62 8.52 -8.79
CA SER A 88 -8.93 8.91 -10.04
C SER A 88 -8.24 10.27 -9.95
N LYS A 89 -8.24 10.88 -8.77
CA LYS A 89 -7.61 12.18 -8.50
C LYS A 89 -6.83 12.10 -7.20
N ALA A 90 -5.66 12.73 -7.19
CA ALA A 90 -4.81 12.80 -6.02
C ALA A 90 -5.62 13.21 -4.78
N THR A 91 -5.57 12.38 -3.74
CA THR A 91 -6.41 12.52 -2.55
C THR A 91 -5.54 12.45 -1.31
N VAL A 92 -5.79 13.34 -0.34
CA VAL A 92 -5.13 13.32 0.96
C VAL A 92 -6.22 13.34 2.03
N VAL A 93 -6.28 12.29 2.84
CA VAL A 93 -7.14 12.20 4.02
C VAL A 93 -6.29 12.51 5.25
N THR A 94 -6.61 13.58 5.97
CA THR A 94 -5.75 14.07 7.07
C THR A 94 -5.95 13.31 8.38
N GLY A 95 -7.06 12.58 8.54
CA GLY A 95 -7.30 11.62 9.60
C GLY A 95 -7.33 10.18 9.06
N ASN A 96 -8.26 9.38 9.55
CA ASN A 96 -8.51 8.01 9.12
C ASN A 96 -9.39 7.95 7.87
N ALA A 97 -9.21 6.92 7.05
CA ALA A 97 -10.00 6.67 5.87
C ALA A 97 -10.71 5.32 5.95
N LYS A 98 -11.97 5.27 5.50
CA LYS A 98 -12.72 4.03 5.35
C LYS A 98 -13.31 3.90 3.95
N ALA A 99 -13.13 2.74 3.32
CA ALA A 99 -13.87 2.34 2.12
C ALA A 99 -14.83 1.19 2.51
N PRO A 100 -16.16 1.40 2.48
CA PRO A 100 -17.15 0.37 2.88
C PRO A 100 -17.22 -0.87 1.98
N GLY A 101 -16.37 -0.97 0.96
CA GLY A 101 -16.30 -2.08 0.02
C GLY A 101 -14.94 -2.07 -0.67
N SER A 102 -14.88 -2.61 -1.89
CA SER A 102 -13.66 -2.52 -2.70
C SER A 102 -13.29 -1.08 -3.03
N LEU A 103 -11.98 -0.82 -3.07
CA LEU A 103 -11.39 0.48 -3.40
C LEU A 103 -10.40 0.30 -4.55
N LEU A 104 -10.69 0.95 -5.68
CA LEU A 104 -9.78 1.05 -6.83
C LEU A 104 -9.04 2.39 -6.79
N VAL A 105 -7.71 2.36 -6.83
CA VAL A 105 -6.86 3.56 -6.75
C VAL A 105 -5.98 3.65 -7.99
N THR A 106 -6.20 4.68 -8.81
CA THR A 106 -5.41 4.95 -10.03
C THR A 106 -4.70 6.30 -9.95
N CYS A 107 -4.39 6.76 -8.74
CA CYS A 107 -3.83 8.07 -8.46
C CYS A 107 -3.14 8.11 -7.09
N PRO A 108 -2.41 9.18 -6.73
CA PRO A 108 -1.85 9.31 -5.39
C PRO A 108 -2.93 9.33 -4.30
N LEU A 109 -2.80 8.48 -3.29
CA LEU A 109 -3.66 8.44 -2.10
C LEU A 109 -2.78 8.48 -0.85
N LEU A 110 -2.87 9.55 -0.07
CA LEU A 110 -2.19 9.65 1.22
C LEU A 110 -3.25 9.64 2.33
N VAL A 111 -3.16 8.69 3.24
CA VAL A 111 -3.97 8.59 4.46
C VAL A 111 -3.05 8.83 5.65
N LEU A 112 -3.28 9.94 6.36
CA LEU A 112 -2.39 10.37 7.45
C LEU A 112 -2.68 9.68 8.79
N GLY A 113 -3.77 8.91 8.87
CA GLY A 113 -4.11 7.97 9.93
C GLY A 113 -4.20 6.53 9.41
N ASP A 114 -5.23 5.80 9.86
CA ASP A 114 -5.50 4.41 9.47
C ASP A 114 -6.35 4.32 8.19
N LEU A 115 -6.18 3.26 7.41
CA LEU A 115 -7.00 2.94 6.24
C LEU A 115 -7.69 1.59 6.44
N GLU A 116 -9.03 1.58 6.43
CA GLU A 116 -9.85 0.36 6.47
C GLU A 116 -10.62 0.20 5.15
N VAL A 117 -10.38 -0.90 4.45
CA VAL A 117 -11.10 -1.27 3.22
C VAL A 117 -11.89 -2.55 3.50
N ASP A 118 -13.22 -2.47 3.55
CA ASP A 118 -14.10 -3.63 3.80
C ASP A 118 -14.28 -4.53 2.56
N GLY A 119 -13.18 -4.74 1.82
CA GLY A 119 -13.19 -5.36 0.51
C GLY A 119 -11.77 -5.54 -0.04
N PHE A 120 -11.73 -5.58 -1.36
CA PHE A 120 -10.49 -5.65 -2.13
C PHE A 120 -9.93 -4.25 -2.40
N LEU A 121 -8.67 -4.01 -2.03
CA LEU A 121 -7.90 -2.82 -2.38
C LEU A 121 -7.07 -3.09 -3.64
N ASP A 122 -7.37 -2.37 -4.71
CA ASP A 122 -6.72 -2.48 -6.01
C ASP A 122 -5.89 -1.23 -6.28
N ASP A 123 -4.59 -1.33 -6.08
CA ASP A 123 -3.61 -0.29 -6.39
C ASP A 123 -3.06 -0.49 -7.80
N CYS A 124 -3.30 0.50 -8.68
CA CYS A 124 -2.97 0.44 -10.10
C CYS A 124 -1.83 1.40 -10.47
N GLY A 125 -0.60 0.90 -10.30
CA GLY A 125 0.61 1.60 -10.75
C GLY A 125 0.72 1.72 -12.27
N PRO A 126 1.66 2.54 -12.78
CA PRO A 126 2.60 3.36 -12.03
C PRO A 126 2.01 4.71 -11.57
N ASP A 127 0.78 5.04 -11.98
CA ASP A 127 0.14 6.32 -11.67
C ASP A 127 -0.38 6.39 -10.22
N SER A 128 -0.55 5.24 -9.56
CA SER A 128 -0.90 5.15 -8.14
C SER A 128 0.34 5.20 -7.24
N THR A 129 0.16 5.85 -6.09
CA THR A 129 1.10 5.78 -4.98
C THR A 129 0.25 5.89 -3.72
N ILE A 130 0.19 4.83 -2.94
CA ILE A 130 -0.58 4.77 -1.70
C ILE A 130 0.37 4.92 -0.52
N VAL A 131 0.09 5.87 0.36
CA VAL A 131 0.82 6.02 1.64
C VAL A 131 -0.20 6.02 2.77
N VAL A 132 -0.03 5.10 3.72
CA VAL A 132 -0.82 5.03 4.96
C VAL A 132 0.13 5.19 6.13
N LEU A 133 -0.06 6.23 6.94
CA LEU A 133 0.84 6.49 8.08
C LEU A 133 0.53 5.63 9.32
N GLY A 134 -0.71 5.15 9.42
CA GLY A 134 -1.16 4.25 10.46
C GLY A 134 -1.29 2.81 9.96
N ARG A 135 -2.27 2.09 10.50
CA ARG A 135 -2.60 0.72 10.13
C ARG A 135 -3.41 0.68 8.83
N CYS A 136 -3.13 -0.30 7.97
CA CYS A 136 -3.91 -0.60 6.77
C CYS A 136 -4.58 -1.97 6.91
N VAL A 137 -5.89 -2.05 6.72
CA VAL A 137 -6.67 -3.28 6.77
C VAL A 137 -7.47 -3.46 5.49
N ALA A 138 -7.38 -4.64 4.87
CA ALA A 138 -8.19 -5.02 3.71
C ALA A 138 -8.55 -6.51 3.74
N LYS A 139 -9.51 -6.94 2.92
CA LYS A 139 -9.76 -8.39 2.71
C LYS A 139 -8.80 -9.00 1.68
N GLY A 140 -8.48 -8.23 0.64
CA GLY A 140 -7.47 -8.56 -0.35
C GLY A 140 -6.74 -7.30 -0.82
N LEU A 141 -5.50 -7.45 -1.24
CA LEU A 141 -4.68 -6.38 -1.79
C LEU A 141 -4.06 -6.87 -3.10
N ARG A 142 -4.23 -6.08 -4.16
CA ARG A 142 -3.44 -6.20 -5.38
C ARG A 142 -2.72 -4.87 -5.58
N THR A 143 -1.43 -4.93 -5.85
CA THR A 143 -0.61 -3.74 -6.01
C THR A 143 0.34 -3.91 -7.18
N SER A 144 0.37 -2.89 -8.03
CA SER A 144 1.37 -2.75 -9.09
C SER A 144 2.08 -1.40 -9.03
N GLY A 145 1.76 -0.55 -8.05
CA GLY A 145 2.37 0.74 -7.81
C GLY A 145 3.14 0.78 -6.49
N ASN A 146 3.55 1.99 -6.10
CA ASN A 146 4.19 2.20 -4.81
C ASN A 146 3.17 2.17 -3.68
N PHE A 147 3.37 1.29 -2.71
CA PHE A 147 2.51 1.17 -1.54
C PHE A 147 3.34 1.21 -0.25
N LEU A 148 3.21 2.27 0.54
CA LEU A 148 3.89 2.43 1.81
C LEU A 148 2.91 2.43 2.98
N VAL A 149 3.12 1.53 3.94
CA VAL A 149 2.41 1.51 5.23
C VAL A 149 3.42 1.72 6.35
N LEU A 150 3.26 2.79 7.14
CA LEU A 150 4.15 3.05 8.28
C LEU A 150 3.68 2.40 9.59
N GLY A 151 2.47 1.87 9.63
CA GLY A 151 1.99 0.98 10.69
C GLY A 151 1.97 -0.49 10.23
N ASP A 152 1.01 -1.25 10.76
CA ASP A 152 0.79 -2.65 10.37
C ASP A 152 -0.07 -2.74 9.11
N LEU A 153 0.23 -3.72 8.25
CA LEU A 153 -0.60 -4.13 7.13
C LEU A 153 -1.25 -5.48 7.44
N VAL A 154 -2.58 -5.51 7.49
CA VAL A 154 -3.35 -6.74 7.72
C VAL A 154 -4.30 -6.97 6.56
N VAL A 155 -4.01 -7.99 5.76
CA VAL A 155 -4.84 -8.39 4.62
C VAL A 155 -5.40 -9.76 4.90
N ARG A 156 -6.73 -9.90 4.95
CA ARG A 156 -7.36 -11.15 5.41
C ARG A 156 -6.96 -12.37 4.59
N ASP A 157 -6.99 -12.25 3.27
CA ASP A 157 -6.90 -13.39 2.36
C ASP A 157 -5.60 -13.38 1.56
N VAL A 158 -5.48 -12.47 0.59
CA VAL A 158 -4.41 -12.51 -0.41
C VAL A 158 -3.81 -11.14 -0.63
N ILE A 159 -2.47 -11.09 -0.66
CA ILE A 159 -1.69 -9.99 -1.22
C ILE A 159 -1.08 -10.48 -2.53
N GLN A 160 -1.37 -9.79 -3.63
CA GLN A 160 -0.70 -9.99 -4.91
C GLN A 160 0.09 -8.74 -5.28
N GLY A 161 1.41 -8.90 -5.43
CA GLY A 161 2.24 -7.95 -6.15
C GLY A 161 2.19 -8.18 -7.67
N VAL A 162 2.38 -7.14 -8.46
CA VAL A 162 2.45 -7.25 -9.92
C VAL A 162 3.53 -6.33 -10.46
N TYR A 163 4.48 -6.89 -11.22
CA TYR A 163 5.63 -6.20 -11.83
C TYR A 163 6.68 -5.69 -10.84
N ASN A 164 7.89 -5.44 -11.35
CA ASN A 164 9.10 -5.16 -10.56
C ASN A 164 9.57 -3.70 -10.56
N ASP A 165 8.75 -2.78 -11.05
CA ASP A 165 9.11 -1.35 -11.12
C ASP A 165 8.91 -0.62 -9.80
N GLU A 166 8.01 -1.10 -8.94
CA GLU A 166 7.58 -0.44 -7.70
C GLU A 166 7.52 -1.44 -6.54
N SER A 167 7.34 -0.95 -5.31
CA SER A 167 7.45 -1.77 -4.10
C SER A 167 6.26 -1.59 -3.14
N LEU A 168 5.91 -2.69 -2.46
CA LEU A 168 5.12 -2.70 -1.23
C LEU A 168 6.05 -2.67 -0.01
N ILE A 169 6.02 -1.58 0.75
CA ILE A 169 6.88 -1.36 1.91
C ILE A 169 6.03 -1.20 3.17
N VAL A 170 6.29 -2.00 4.19
CA VAL A 170 5.59 -2.00 5.48
C VAL A 170 6.60 -1.81 6.61
N ALA A 171 6.45 -0.73 7.37
CA ALA A 171 7.32 -0.46 8.53
C ALA A 171 6.98 -1.34 9.74
N GLY A 172 5.69 -1.61 9.96
CA GLY A 172 5.19 -2.49 11.00
C GLY A 172 5.13 -3.96 10.58
N ASN A 173 4.19 -4.70 11.15
CA ASN A 173 3.96 -6.10 10.82
C ASN A 173 3.15 -6.24 9.52
N LEU A 174 3.38 -7.33 8.79
CA LEU A 174 2.59 -7.70 7.62
C LEU A 174 1.94 -9.06 7.90
N GLU A 175 0.61 -9.10 7.88
CA GLU A 175 -0.18 -10.33 8.08
C GLU A 175 -1.08 -10.58 6.86
N THR A 176 -0.97 -11.77 6.28
CA THR A 176 -1.88 -12.29 5.26
C THR A 176 -1.93 -13.81 5.29
N ARG A 177 -2.90 -14.45 4.65
CA ARG A 177 -2.88 -15.92 4.50
C ARG A 177 -2.02 -16.32 3.32
N PHE A 178 -2.14 -15.62 2.21
CA PHE A 178 -1.32 -15.85 1.02
C PHE A 178 -0.66 -14.55 0.55
N LEU A 179 0.65 -14.61 0.39
CA LEU A 179 1.47 -13.58 -0.22
C LEU A 179 2.05 -14.11 -1.54
N ASP A 180 1.63 -13.53 -2.65
CA ASP A 180 2.22 -13.77 -3.97
C ASP A 180 2.91 -12.50 -4.44
N GLU A 181 4.24 -12.51 -4.47
CA GLU A 181 5.02 -11.33 -4.83
C GLU A 181 4.96 -11.05 -6.33
N ASN A 182 4.94 -12.10 -7.16
CA ASN A 182 4.83 -11.99 -8.63
C ASN A 182 5.67 -10.85 -9.22
N ASP A 183 6.98 -10.95 -8.96
CA ASP A 183 8.07 -10.03 -9.30
C ASP A 183 7.99 -8.63 -8.65
N HIS A 184 7.00 -8.37 -7.80
CA HIS A 184 6.89 -7.13 -7.04
C HIS A 184 7.68 -7.19 -5.74
N GLU A 185 8.46 -6.15 -5.48
CA GLU A 185 9.24 -6.09 -4.24
C GLU A 185 8.31 -5.90 -3.02
N VAL A 186 8.44 -6.81 -2.05
CA VAL A 186 7.73 -6.71 -0.76
C VAL A 186 8.74 -6.62 0.37
N ALA A 187 8.78 -5.48 1.05
CA ALA A 187 9.67 -5.21 2.17
C ALA A 187 8.87 -5.02 3.47
N CYS A 188 9.17 -5.83 4.48
CA CYS A 188 8.57 -5.75 5.81
C CYS A 188 9.67 -5.51 6.86
N TYR A 189 9.55 -4.45 7.65
CA TYR A 189 10.52 -4.09 8.69
C TYR A 189 10.08 -4.52 10.11
N GLY A 190 8.85 -4.97 10.27
CA GLY A 190 8.36 -5.71 11.44
C GLY A 190 8.36 -7.22 11.21
N GLU A 191 7.36 -7.92 11.77
CA GLU A 191 7.18 -9.36 11.58
C GLU A 191 6.30 -9.65 10.35
N LEU A 192 6.79 -10.53 9.46
CA LEU A 192 6.03 -11.08 8.35
C LEU A 192 5.35 -12.38 8.77
N ARG A 193 4.02 -12.40 8.80
CA ARG A 193 3.19 -13.58 9.10
C ARG A 193 2.36 -13.95 7.88
N THR A 194 2.68 -15.09 7.28
CA THR A 194 1.93 -15.65 6.17
C THR A 194 1.82 -17.17 6.23
N GLU A 195 0.65 -17.72 5.88
CA GLU A 195 0.45 -19.19 5.79
C GLU A 195 1.14 -19.74 4.54
N HIS A 196 1.07 -18.99 3.44
CA HIS A 196 1.60 -19.36 2.14
C HIS A 196 2.36 -18.17 1.51
N ARG A 197 3.52 -18.42 0.88
CA ARG A 197 4.32 -17.38 0.22
C ARG A 197 4.92 -17.86 -1.09
N PHE A 198 4.70 -17.11 -2.16
CA PHE A 198 5.32 -17.30 -3.46
C PHE A 198 6.29 -16.15 -3.72
N GLU A 199 7.57 -16.37 -3.43
CA GLU A 199 8.63 -15.38 -3.66
C GLU A 199 8.86 -15.20 -5.17
N ASN A 200 8.91 -13.94 -5.62
CA ASN A 200 9.00 -13.52 -7.03
C ASN A 200 7.93 -14.09 -7.98
N GLY A 201 6.83 -14.66 -7.46
CA GLY A 201 5.83 -15.37 -8.26
C GLY A 201 6.35 -16.73 -8.72
N ARG A 202 5.89 -17.80 -8.07
CA ARG A 202 6.10 -19.13 -8.64
C ARG A 202 5.13 -19.30 -9.81
N SER A 203 5.65 -19.63 -10.98
CA SER A 203 4.86 -19.94 -12.17
C SER A 203 4.96 -21.42 -12.54
N GLY A 204 3.96 -21.93 -13.25
CA GLY A 204 3.98 -23.28 -13.82
C GLY A 204 3.30 -24.32 -12.95
N GLU A 205 3.28 -25.57 -13.44
CA GLU A 205 2.50 -26.67 -12.89
C GLU A 205 2.76 -26.91 -11.39
N GLU A 206 4.01 -26.78 -10.92
CA GLU A 206 4.36 -26.95 -9.51
C GLU A 206 3.71 -25.88 -8.62
N ALA A 207 3.67 -24.63 -9.10
CA ALA A 207 3.09 -23.52 -8.38
C ALA A 207 1.56 -23.67 -8.28
N ALA A 208 0.91 -23.98 -9.41
CA ALA A 208 -0.52 -24.22 -9.47
C ALA A 208 -0.94 -25.45 -8.66
N SER A 209 -0.15 -26.54 -8.73
CA SER A 209 -0.37 -27.75 -7.93
C SER A 209 -0.27 -27.45 -6.44
N TRP A 210 0.76 -26.69 -6.02
CA TRP A 210 0.88 -26.30 -4.61
C TRP A 210 -0.27 -25.40 -4.16
N ALA A 211 -0.64 -24.39 -4.97
CA ALA A 211 -1.77 -23.51 -4.68
C ALA A 211 -3.10 -24.25 -4.57
N SER A 212 -3.31 -25.27 -5.42
CA SER A 212 -4.53 -26.09 -5.40
C SER A 212 -4.76 -26.85 -4.09
N ALA A 213 -3.71 -27.02 -3.27
CA ALA A 213 -3.83 -27.68 -1.97
C ALA A 213 -4.53 -26.80 -0.91
N PHE A 214 -4.50 -25.47 -1.07
CA PHE A 214 -5.05 -24.53 -0.09
C PHE A 214 -6.09 -23.56 -0.68
N LEU A 215 -6.14 -23.37 -1.99
CA LEU A 215 -7.18 -22.60 -2.68
C LEU A 215 -8.39 -23.47 -3.01
N VAL A 216 -9.58 -22.87 -3.00
CA VAL A 216 -10.81 -23.59 -3.39
C VAL A 216 -10.75 -24.07 -4.85
N PRO A 217 -11.42 -25.19 -5.19
CA PRO A 217 -11.44 -25.71 -6.56
C PRO A 217 -11.87 -24.66 -7.59
N GLY A 218 -11.19 -24.65 -8.73
CA GLY A 218 -11.44 -23.71 -9.83
C GLY A 218 -10.59 -22.42 -9.79
N LEU A 219 -9.75 -22.23 -8.78
CA LEU A 219 -8.80 -21.11 -8.71
C LEU A 219 -7.41 -21.42 -9.25
N CYS A 220 -7.16 -22.67 -9.63
CA CYS A 220 -5.91 -23.11 -10.24
C CYS A 220 -6.22 -23.92 -11.48
N ASP A 221 -5.56 -23.59 -12.58
CA ASP A 221 -5.46 -24.46 -13.75
C ASP A 221 -4.10 -25.16 -13.69
N ILE A 222 -4.11 -26.42 -13.28
CA ILE A 222 -2.87 -27.21 -13.10
C ILE A 222 -2.25 -27.51 -14.46
N ASP A 223 -3.06 -27.75 -15.49
CA ASP A 223 -2.58 -28.08 -16.84
C ASP A 223 -1.91 -26.88 -17.51
N LEU A 224 -2.38 -25.66 -17.20
CA LEU A 224 -1.75 -24.42 -17.65
C LEU A 224 -0.69 -23.89 -16.66
N GLY A 225 -0.63 -24.40 -15.44
CA GLY A 225 0.27 -23.92 -14.41
C GLY A 225 -0.06 -22.51 -13.93
N GLU A 226 -1.35 -22.13 -13.97
CA GLU A 226 -1.84 -20.78 -13.69
C GLU A 226 -2.71 -20.75 -12.42
N ILE A 227 -2.61 -19.63 -11.70
CA ILE A 227 -3.52 -19.27 -10.61
C ILE A 227 -4.43 -18.17 -11.15
N ASP A 228 -5.75 -18.33 -11.01
CA ASP A 228 -6.71 -17.31 -11.44
C ASP A 228 -6.84 -16.21 -10.38
N HIS A 229 -5.86 -15.30 -10.34
CA HIS A 229 -5.90 -14.15 -9.43
C HIS A 229 -7.12 -13.26 -9.68
N GLY A 230 -7.62 -13.20 -10.92
CA GLY A 230 -8.84 -12.47 -11.25
C GLY A 230 -10.02 -12.98 -10.44
N GLU A 231 -10.30 -14.28 -10.51
CA GLU A 231 -11.37 -14.91 -9.76
C GLU A 231 -11.11 -14.91 -8.24
N ILE A 232 -9.86 -15.00 -7.77
CA ILE A 232 -9.51 -14.80 -6.35
C ILE A 232 -10.06 -13.46 -5.86
N PHE A 233 -9.73 -12.36 -6.54
CA PHE A 233 -10.16 -11.03 -6.11
C PHE A 233 -11.65 -10.78 -6.31
N GLU A 234 -12.28 -11.39 -7.32
CA GLU A 234 -13.74 -11.35 -7.47
C GLU A 234 -14.44 -12.08 -6.31
N ARG A 235 -13.94 -13.24 -5.86
CA ARG A 235 -14.46 -13.93 -4.67
C ARG A 235 -14.31 -13.07 -3.42
N ILE A 236 -13.15 -12.44 -3.21
CA ILE A 236 -12.92 -11.52 -2.09
C ILE A 236 -13.95 -10.37 -2.12
N ARG A 237 -14.21 -9.80 -3.30
CA ARG A 237 -15.21 -8.73 -3.49
C ARG A 237 -16.63 -9.21 -3.15
N ARG A 238 -16.97 -10.46 -3.50
CA ARG A 238 -18.26 -11.10 -3.16
C ARG A 238 -18.29 -11.65 -1.73
N ASN A 239 -17.20 -11.51 -0.97
CA ASN A 239 -17.00 -12.09 0.36
C ASN A 239 -17.20 -13.62 0.38
N GLU A 240 -16.78 -14.28 -0.70
CA GLU A 240 -16.77 -15.72 -0.86
C GLU A 240 -15.43 -16.32 -0.37
N PRO A 241 -15.41 -17.60 0.03
CA PRO A 241 -14.17 -18.27 0.41
C PRO A 241 -13.18 -18.36 -0.76
N VAL A 242 -11.91 -18.02 -0.47
CA VAL A 242 -10.75 -18.21 -1.36
C VAL A 242 -9.99 -19.49 -1.01
N PHE A 243 -9.94 -19.83 0.28
CA PHE A 243 -9.20 -20.98 0.78
C PHE A 243 -10.13 -22.16 1.06
N THR A 244 -9.63 -23.37 0.86
CA THR A 244 -10.29 -24.56 1.39
C THR A 244 -10.38 -24.45 2.92
N GLU A 245 -11.39 -25.07 3.52
CA GLU A 245 -11.36 -25.26 4.98
C GLU A 245 -10.22 -26.22 5.29
N THR A 246 -9.04 -25.69 5.60
CA THR A 246 -7.99 -26.47 6.26
C THR A 246 -8.47 -26.72 7.69
N GLU A 247 -8.65 -28.00 8.04
CA GLU A 247 -8.89 -28.43 9.42
C GLU A 247 -7.93 -27.66 10.34
N LYS A 248 -8.47 -26.99 11.36
CA LYS A 248 -7.66 -26.47 12.46
C LYS A 248 -6.88 -27.66 13.02
N HIS A 249 -5.61 -27.80 12.65
CA HIS A 249 -4.77 -28.74 13.37
C HIS A 249 -4.66 -28.23 14.82
N PRO A 250 -5.01 -29.08 15.80
CA PRO A 250 -5.13 -28.71 17.21
C PRO A 250 -3.81 -28.28 17.84
#